data_AF-A0AAI9XLD5-F1
#
_entry.id   AF-A0AAI9XLD5-F1
#
_cell.length_a   1.000
_cell.length_b   1.000
_cell.length_c   1.000
_cell.angle_alpha   90.00
_cell.angle_beta   90.00
_cell.angle_gamma   90.00
#
_symmetry.space_group_name_H-M   'P 1'
#
loop_
_entity.id
_entity.type
_entity.pdbx_description
1 polymer ?
#
loop_
_entity_poly.entity_id
_entity_poly.type
_entity_poly.pdbx_seq_one_letter_code
_entity_poly.pdbx_strand_id
1 'polypeptide(L)'
;MRANMPAPLDLSKSKLSISDPRMNLRRSASHTGNTNYEKIPLSATSSRFSFNHLLFSSPPPSPSLPALIPPPRKSPIHPRPSRVFRFTFWFAFGALFLYFATFPFRSIFGVPKLNLPHLGKNDDFEMVGQDDLPDFPTPIVITDKSGKSKWTVSIPPSYDFPLSVKEYGDMCSKCREVAARVRDMRHRSQVTDQNLLSNDAPADPYFIDVTEAQESGLLPEFATSQWPSKGQGRDGDLVGENKDSLVEKPVCQRSMTFVLETEDAGIGHSIMQLWTFYGLAQRQGRAFFIDDSRWAYGKYTDIFQPPPIPNCRPPPRHEMIPCPPRARHLVVTSETAKSLWAGSLSKPYADFRAQDEEGLRELFDLAHDGYRALFDLNKDDTQYVINRVKEVKTKSLTGDANPNDGLVVGVHIRHGDCHPLEYKYRGTYIPMEIIANRAQEIIDANYNNTGRDGADDKLAKKQSLIVMASDDPTVYDSEDFKGSMRAQEQIRLASKQETHKPATDKHVMHRFEDESFGWEGGFFAAMFWNLGLSSMSASNAATAKNMQLAPSAETLRLRGYIGRAYMMDLAVLANASDAIVCTVSAMGCRLLAVMMGWESAMEAHNWVNVDGPYGWTGMSF
;
A
#
# COMPACT_ATOMS: atom_id res chain seq x y z
N MET A 1 -38.57 -17.46 -9.42
CA MET A 1 -38.79 -16.01 -9.64
C MET A 1 -37.44 -15.38 -9.93
N ARG A 2 -37.16 -15.00 -11.18
CA ARG A 2 -35.95 -14.25 -11.54
C ARG A 2 -36.16 -12.82 -11.05
N ALA A 3 -35.56 -12.46 -9.92
CA ALA A 3 -35.45 -11.06 -9.54
C ALA A 3 -34.63 -10.36 -10.63
N ASN A 4 -35.19 -9.30 -11.21
CA ASN A 4 -34.47 -8.43 -12.14
C ASN A 4 -33.29 -7.81 -11.38
N MET A 5 -32.11 -8.41 -11.48
CA MET A 5 -30.88 -7.76 -11.05
C MET A 5 -30.70 -6.48 -11.90
N PRO A 6 -30.28 -5.36 -11.31
CA PRO A 6 -29.96 -4.17 -12.09
C PRO A 6 -28.89 -4.54 -13.13
N ALA A 7 -29.02 -3.98 -14.33
CA ALA A 7 -28.07 -4.24 -15.41
C ALA A 7 -26.64 -3.88 -14.96
N PRO A 8 -25.63 -4.68 -15.32
CA PRO A 8 -24.26 -4.42 -14.92
C PRO A 8 -23.80 -3.04 -15.43
N LEU A 9 -23.10 -2.30 -14.57
CA LEU A 9 -22.42 -1.07 -14.92
C LEU A 9 -21.19 -1.40 -15.74
N ASP A 10 -21.35 -1.29 -17.05
CA ASP A 10 -20.31 -1.49 -18.03
C ASP A 10 -19.55 -0.17 -18.28
N LEU A 11 -18.30 -0.12 -17.79
CA LEU A 11 -17.43 1.06 -17.94
C LEU A 11 -16.95 1.25 -19.39
N SER A 12 -17.13 0.27 -20.29
CA SER A 12 -16.73 0.36 -21.71
C SER A 12 -17.41 1.50 -22.47
N LYS A 13 -18.62 1.90 -22.04
CA LYS A 13 -19.42 2.96 -22.68
C LYS A 13 -19.08 4.36 -22.18
N SER A 14 -18.37 4.47 -21.07
CA SER A 14 -17.83 5.75 -20.62
C SER A 14 -16.67 6.12 -21.55
N LYS A 15 -16.65 7.34 -22.10
CA LYS A 15 -15.55 7.79 -22.96
C LYS A 15 -14.28 7.91 -22.13
N LEU A 16 -13.57 6.79 -21.98
CA LEU A 16 -12.26 6.69 -21.37
C LEU A 16 -11.24 7.16 -22.42
N SER A 17 -11.02 8.48 -22.51
CA SER A 17 -9.83 8.97 -23.21
C SER A 17 -8.65 8.74 -22.28
N ILE A 18 -7.99 7.59 -22.39
CA ILE A 18 -6.69 7.38 -21.78
C ILE A 18 -5.69 7.95 -22.76
N SER A 19 -4.97 8.99 -22.35
CA SER A 19 -3.85 9.47 -23.12
C SER A 19 -2.77 8.41 -23.20
N ASP A 20 -2.22 8.17 -24.38
CA ASP A 20 -1.02 7.35 -24.55
C ASP A 20 0.02 7.73 -23.48
N PRO A 21 0.42 6.82 -22.57
CA PRO A 21 1.76 6.90 -22.08
C PRO A 21 2.59 6.65 -23.33
N ARG A 22 3.05 7.71 -24.01
CA ARG A 22 4.10 7.58 -25.01
C ARG A 22 5.27 6.98 -24.26
N MET A 23 5.32 5.65 -24.27
CA MET A 23 6.49 4.86 -24.02
C MET A 23 7.43 5.32 -25.11
N ASN A 24 8.20 6.35 -24.81
CA ASN A 24 9.31 6.72 -25.64
C ASN A 24 10.10 5.44 -25.77
N LEU A 25 10.12 4.85 -26.97
CA LEU A 25 11.07 3.80 -27.34
C LEU A 25 12.53 4.31 -27.28
N ARG A 26 12.78 5.44 -26.60
CA ARG A 26 14.02 5.69 -25.90
C ARG A 26 14.06 4.79 -24.68
N ARG A 27 14.64 3.61 -24.89
CA ARG A 27 15.26 2.80 -23.84
C ARG A 27 15.80 3.72 -22.74
N SER A 28 15.15 3.72 -21.58
CA SER A 28 15.70 4.22 -20.34
C SER A 28 16.91 3.34 -20.05
N ALA A 29 18.09 3.80 -20.46
CA ALA A 29 19.32 3.33 -19.86
C ALA A 29 19.17 3.57 -18.36
N SER A 30 19.24 2.46 -17.64
CA SER A 30 19.17 2.36 -16.20
C SER A 30 20.03 3.43 -15.53
N HIS A 31 19.47 4.03 -14.48
CA HIS A 31 20.23 4.70 -13.44
C HIS A 31 21.25 3.73 -12.83
N THR A 32 22.47 3.72 -13.37
CA THR A 32 23.67 3.47 -12.58
C THR A 32 24.26 4.84 -12.27
N GLY A 33 23.92 5.37 -11.10
CA GLY A 33 24.65 6.49 -10.53
C GLY A 33 26.02 6.00 -10.07
N ASN A 34 27.09 6.44 -10.73
CA ASN A 34 28.30 6.84 -10.03
C ASN A 34 29.17 7.75 -10.91
N THR A 35 29.38 8.97 -10.42
CA THR A 35 30.55 9.86 -10.58
C THR A 35 31.12 10.15 -11.97
N ASN A 36 31.09 11.44 -12.29
CA ASN A 36 32.10 12.22 -13.03
C ASN A 36 32.44 11.76 -14.45
N TYR A 37 31.98 12.50 -15.46
CA TYR A 37 32.83 13.12 -16.50
C TYR A 37 31.95 13.90 -17.50
N GLU A 38 32.23 15.20 -17.57
CA GLU A 38 32.15 16.12 -18.73
C GLU A 38 30.82 16.50 -19.43
N LYS A 39 30.65 17.83 -19.46
CA LYS A 39 29.82 18.63 -20.38
C LYS A 39 30.16 18.30 -21.84
N ILE A 40 29.17 17.90 -22.64
CA ILE A 40 29.24 17.97 -24.12
C ILE A 40 27.90 18.53 -24.63
N PRO A 41 27.91 19.49 -25.58
CA PRO A 41 26.74 20.27 -25.92
C PRO A 41 25.70 19.51 -26.76
N LEU A 42 24.45 19.93 -26.58
CA LEU A 42 23.29 19.59 -27.38
C LEU A 42 23.46 20.13 -28.81
N SER A 43 23.77 19.25 -29.77
CA SER A 43 23.36 19.32 -31.20
C SER A 43 24.06 18.23 -32.01
N ALA A 44 23.33 17.22 -32.47
CA ALA A 44 23.71 16.44 -33.66
C ALA A 44 22.52 15.62 -34.17
N THR A 45 21.88 16.15 -35.21
CA THR A 45 21.14 15.38 -36.20
C THR A 45 22.11 14.43 -36.92
N SER A 46 22.03 13.11 -36.71
CA SER A 46 22.27 12.13 -37.78
C SER A 46 21.90 10.72 -37.33
N SER A 47 21.09 10.08 -38.16
CA SER A 47 20.59 8.73 -38.04
C SER A 47 21.64 7.70 -38.48
N ARG A 48 22.12 6.84 -37.58
CA ARG A 48 22.65 5.51 -37.92
C ARG A 48 22.33 4.52 -36.79
N PHE A 49 21.35 3.66 -37.04
CA PHE A 49 21.04 2.49 -36.21
C PHE A 49 22.12 1.41 -36.41
N SER A 50 22.62 0.83 -35.31
CA SER A 50 23.56 -0.31 -35.33
C SER A 50 22.89 -1.56 -34.76
N PHE A 51 22.86 -2.64 -35.55
CA PHE A 51 22.20 -3.92 -35.25
C PHE A 51 23.14 -4.96 -34.60
N ASN A 52 24.23 -4.54 -33.96
CA ASN A 52 25.21 -5.47 -33.39
C ASN A 52 24.77 -6.18 -32.09
N HIS A 53 23.53 -6.00 -31.64
CA HIS A 53 22.99 -6.61 -30.41
C HIS A 53 21.94 -7.70 -30.65
N LEU A 54 21.68 -8.08 -31.92
CA LEU A 54 20.75 -9.17 -32.27
C LEU A 54 21.46 -10.49 -32.64
N LEU A 55 22.76 -10.62 -32.37
CA LEU A 55 23.55 -11.82 -32.65
C LEU A 55 24.16 -12.45 -31.38
N PHE A 56 23.34 -12.63 -30.34
CA PHE A 56 23.67 -13.54 -29.24
C PHE A 56 22.46 -14.40 -28.86
N SER A 57 22.14 -15.33 -29.75
CA SER A 57 21.51 -16.60 -29.40
C SER A 57 22.57 -17.68 -29.61
N SER A 58 23.28 -18.05 -28.56
CA SER A 58 24.09 -19.27 -28.58
C SER A 58 23.16 -20.48 -28.66
N PRO A 59 23.28 -21.37 -29.66
CA PRO A 59 22.52 -22.62 -29.67
C PRO A 59 23.03 -23.56 -28.57
N PRO A 60 22.19 -24.50 -28.06
CA PRO A 60 22.63 -25.52 -27.12
C PRO A 60 23.68 -26.43 -27.77
N PRO A 61 24.69 -26.93 -27.02
CA PRO A 61 25.77 -27.71 -27.60
C PRO A 61 25.31 -29.13 -27.96
N SER A 62 25.33 -29.45 -29.26
CA SER A 62 25.25 -30.83 -29.77
C SER A 62 26.57 -31.58 -29.52
N PRO A 63 26.55 -32.92 -29.35
CA PRO A 63 27.75 -33.68 -28.99
C PRO A 63 28.71 -33.80 -30.17
N SER A 64 29.97 -33.40 -29.98
CA SER A 64 31.02 -33.50 -31.00
C SER A 64 31.86 -34.78 -30.82
N LEU A 65 32.08 -35.49 -31.93
CA LEU A 65 33.08 -36.56 -32.12
C LEU A 65 34.51 -36.08 -31.77
N PRO A 66 35.41 -36.97 -31.31
CA PRO A 66 36.76 -36.59 -30.87
C PRO A 66 37.64 -36.18 -32.04
N ALA A 67 38.16 -34.95 -32.02
CA ALA A 67 39.14 -34.45 -32.97
C ALA A 67 40.56 -34.92 -32.60
N LEU A 68 41.23 -35.55 -33.58
CA LEU A 68 42.52 -36.24 -33.47
C LEU A 68 43.78 -35.35 -33.59
N ILE A 69 43.68 -34.05 -33.29
CA ILE A 69 44.83 -33.13 -33.39
C ILE A 69 44.82 -32.17 -32.19
N PRO A 70 45.88 -32.12 -31.36
CA PRO A 70 45.92 -31.16 -30.26
C PRO A 70 46.10 -29.72 -30.80
N PRO A 71 45.29 -28.75 -30.37
CA PRO A 71 45.48 -27.36 -30.74
C PRO A 71 46.75 -26.77 -30.10
N PRO A 72 47.42 -25.79 -30.75
CA PRO A 72 48.63 -25.18 -30.23
C PRO A 72 48.38 -24.42 -28.92
N ARG A 73 49.26 -24.62 -27.93
CA ARG A 73 49.23 -23.92 -26.63
C ARG A 73 49.35 -22.41 -26.85
N LYS A 74 48.27 -21.67 -26.60
CA LYS A 74 48.33 -20.22 -26.36
C LYS A 74 48.86 -19.98 -24.94
N SER A 75 49.88 -19.14 -24.81
CA SER A 75 50.39 -18.67 -23.52
C SER A 75 49.34 -17.83 -22.79
N PRO A 76 49.23 -17.89 -21.45
CA PRO A 76 48.23 -17.13 -20.72
C PRO A 76 48.61 -15.64 -20.68
N ILE A 77 47.86 -14.82 -21.44
CA ILE A 77 47.87 -13.36 -21.32
C ILE A 77 46.92 -13.00 -20.17
N HIS A 78 47.36 -13.21 -18.94
CA HIS A 78 46.74 -12.59 -17.76
C HIS A 78 47.86 -12.01 -16.90
N PRO A 79 47.96 -10.66 -16.74
CA PRO A 79 48.92 -10.09 -15.82
C PRO A 79 48.52 -10.50 -14.40
N ARG A 80 49.39 -11.27 -13.73
CA ARG A 80 49.26 -11.54 -12.30
C ARG A 80 49.23 -10.20 -11.57
N PRO A 81 48.27 -9.92 -10.67
CA PRO A 81 48.31 -8.69 -9.89
C PRO A 81 49.63 -8.66 -9.13
N SER A 82 50.35 -7.54 -9.25
CA SER A 82 51.67 -7.40 -8.66
C SER A 82 51.59 -7.67 -7.15
N ARG A 83 52.63 -8.27 -6.58
CA ARG A 83 52.70 -8.54 -5.13
C ARG A 83 52.35 -7.29 -4.29
N VAL A 84 52.67 -6.12 -4.82
CA VAL A 84 52.37 -4.80 -4.24
C VAL A 84 50.86 -4.58 -4.07
N PHE A 85 50.03 -4.90 -5.07
CA PHE A 85 48.57 -4.77 -4.95
C PHE A 85 47.97 -5.71 -3.91
N ARG A 86 48.55 -6.89 -3.74
CA ARG A 86 48.16 -7.82 -2.67
C ARG A 86 48.53 -7.28 -1.30
N PHE A 87 49.73 -6.71 -1.16
CA PHE A 87 50.16 -6.07 0.09
C PHE A 87 49.35 -4.82 0.43
N THR A 88 49.03 -3.96 -0.53
CA THR A 88 48.18 -2.79 -0.28
C THR A 88 46.77 -3.19 0.11
N PHE A 89 46.21 -4.23 -0.51
CA PHE A 89 44.90 -4.77 -0.11
C PHE A 89 44.92 -5.36 1.31
N TRP A 90 45.95 -6.13 1.66
CA TRP A 90 46.11 -6.67 3.02
C TRP A 90 46.32 -5.57 4.06
N PHE A 91 47.07 -4.52 3.72
CA PHE A 91 47.30 -3.39 4.61
C PHE A 91 46.02 -2.56 4.81
N ALA A 92 45.28 -2.29 3.73
CA ALA A 92 43.98 -1.62 3.80
C ALA A 92 42.97 -2.44 4.61
N PHE A 93 42.92 -3.76 4.39
CA PHE A 93 42.05 -4.66 5.15
C PHE A 93 42.44 -4.71 6.64
N GLY A 94 43.74 -4.77 6.96
CA GLY A 94 44.24 -4.73 8.33
C GLY A 94 43.95 -3.39 9.04
N ALA A 95 44.12 -2.27 8.34
CA ALA A 95 43.78 -0.95 8.85
C ALA A 95 42.27 -0.80 9.09
N LEU A 96 41.45 -1.34 8.19
CA LEU A 96 39.99 -1.36 8.35
C LEU A 96 39.58 -2.24 9.52
N PHE A 97 40.17 -3.43 9.66
CA PHE A 97 39.92 -4.34 10.77
C PHE A 97 40.31 -3.72 12.12
N LEU A 98 41.48 -3.07 12.21
CA LEU A 98 41.88 -2.32 13.41
C LEU A 98 40.94 -1.16 13.70
N TYR A 99 40.53 -0.41 12.68
CA TYR A 99 39.54 0.66 12.82
C TYR A 99 38.22 0.13 13.41
N PHE A 100 37.70 -0.99 12.89
CA PHE A 100 36.49 -1.63 13.41
C PHE A 100 36.70 -2.30 14.77
N ALA A 101 37.86 -2.87 15.06
CA ALA A 101 38.19 -3.44 16.37
C ALA A 101 38.24 -2.36 17.48
N THR A 102 38.47 -1.09 17.14
CA THR A 102 38.35 0.01 18.11
C THR A 102 36.91 0.41 18.44
N PHE A 103 35.90 0.04 17.63
CA PHE A 103 34.49 0.41 17.88
C PHE A 103 33.97 0.02 19.27
N PRO A 104 34.17 -1.21 19.78
CA PRO A 104 33.70 -1.58 21.12
C PRO A 104 34.40 -0.80 22.25
N PHE A 105 35.59 -0.24 22.00
CA PHE A 105 36.34 0.54 22.99
C PHE A 105 36.10 2.07 22.86
N ARG A 106 35.56 2.55 21.73
CA ARG A 106 35.27 3.99 21.53
C ARG A 106 34.23 4.54 22.49
N SER A 107 33.29 3.72 22.96
CA SER A 107 32.31 4.15 23.97
C SER A 107 32.94 4.44 25.33
N ILE A 108 34.09 3.82 25.63
CA ILE A 108 34.81 3.98 26.90
C ILE A 108 35.65 5.28 26.90
N PHE A 109 36.14 5.70 25.73
CA PHE A 109 37.01 6.88 25.57
C PHE A 109 36.27 8.17 25.20
N GLY A 110 34.92 8.20 25.23
CA GLY A 110 34.15 9.43 25.04
C GLY A 110 34.31 10.10 23.68
N VAL A 111 34.71 9.35 22.64
CA VAL A 111 34.91 9.91 21.30
C VAL A 111 33.55 10.13 20.65
N PRO A 112 33.21 11.34 20.18
CA PRO A 112 31.91 11.60 19.56
C PRO A 112 31.71 10.69 18.34
N LYS A 113 30.50 10.14 18.20
CA LYS A 113 30.11 9.38 17.01
C LYS A 113 30.32 10.27 15.79
N LEU A 114 31.07 9.77 14.81
CA LEU A 114 31.21 10.43 13.51
C LEU A 114 29.83 10.34 12.82
N ASN A 115 29.00 11.37 12.99
CA ASN A 115 27.80 11.55 12.18
C ASN A 115 28.30 11.80 10.75
N LEU A 116 28.19 10.79 9.90
CA LEU A 116 28.54 10.90 8.49
C LEU A 116 27.33 11.56 7.78
N PRO A 117 27.37 12.87 7.45
CA PRO A 117 26.17 13.62 7.09
C PRO A 117 25.54 13.17 5.76
N HIS A 118 26.32 12.48 4.92
CA HIS A 118 25.91 12.13 3.56
C HIS A 118 25.22 10.77 3.41
N LEU A 119 25.06 10.00 4.49
CA LEU A 119 24.36 8.70 4.43
C LEU A 119 22.94 8.73 5.02
N GLY A 120 22.59 9.79 5.75
CA GLY A 120 21.22 10.08 6.17
C GLY A 120 20.66 11.20 5.31
N LYS A 121 19.51 10.99 4.68
CA LYS A 121 18.75 12.07 4.04
C LYS A 121 18.07 12.91 5.14
N ASN A 122 18.88 13.52 6.00
CA ASN A 122 18.42 14.47 7.00
C ASN A 122 18.72 15.84 6.39
N ASP A 123 17.68 16.50 5.87
CA ASP A 123 17.77 17.94 5.63
C ASP A 123 17.93 18.58 7.00
N ASP A 124 19.11 19.14 7.28
CA ASP A 124 19.42 19.77 8.56
C ASP A 124 18.40 20.90 8.82
N PHE A 125 17.50 20.72 9.79
CA PHE A 125 16.49 21.70 10.13
C PHE A 125 17.09 22.74 11.08
N GLU A 126 17.19 23.98 10.63
CA GLU A 126 17.63 25.07 11.49
C GLU A 126 16.47 25.55 12.37
N MET A 127 16.50 25.25 13.67
CA MET A 127 15.56 25.88 14.60
C MET A 127 15.94 27.33 14.84
N VAL A 128 15.11 28.22 14.34
CA VAL A 128 15.20 29.66 14.51
C VAL A 128 14.39 30.08 15.74
N GLY A 129 15.01 30.83 16.64
CA GLY A 129 14.30 31.47 17.75
C GLY A 129 13.57 32.71 17.24
N GLN A 130 12.24 32.70 17.32
CA GLN A 130 11.38 33.86 17.05
C GLN A 130 10.44 34.06 18.23
N ASP A 131 10.10 35.31 18.52
CA ASP A 131 9.19 35.67 19.62
C ASP A 131 7.71 35.44 19.23
N ASP A 132 7.41 35.47 17.93
CA ASP A 132 6.07 35.25 17.37
C ASP A 132 5.87 33.78 16.96
N LEU A 133 4.61 33.32 17.03
CA LEU A 133 4.24 31.99 16.55
C LEU A 133 4.22 31.94 15.01
N PRO A 134 4.72 30.85 14.41
CA PRO A 134 4.74 30.68 12.95
C PRO A 134 3.31 30.54 12.39
N ASP A 135 3.13 31.03 11.15
CA ASP A 135 1.89 30.96 10.38
C ASP A 135 1.75 29.67 9.55
N PHE A 136 2.58 28.68 9.83
CA PHE A 136 2.56 27.35 9.22
C PHE A 136 2.71 26.24 10.28
N PRO A 137 2.22 25.01 10.01
CA PRO A 137 2.33 23.89 10.94
C PRO A 137 3.79 23.53 11.24
N THR A 138 4.20 23.63 12.51
CA THR A 138 5.55 23.24 12.93
C THR A 138 5.63 22.89 14.41
N PRO A 139 6.50 21.93 14.79
CA PRO A 139 6.88 21.74 16.19
C PRO A 139 7.70 22.94 16.68
N ILE A 140 7.47 23.33 17.93
CA ILE A 140 8.12 24.48 18.58
C ILE A 140 8.61 24.11 19.98
N VAL A 141 9.68 24.79 20.42
CA VAL A 141 10.21 24.70 21.78
C VAL A 141 9.65 25.86 22.59
N ILE A 142 9.03 25.56 23.73
CA ILE A 142 8.45 26.56 24.63
C ILE A 142 9.15 26.47 25.99
N THR A 143 9.33 27.62 26.64
CA THR A 143 9.78 27.68 28.03
C THR A 143 8.58 27.82 28.96
N ASP A 144 8.44 26.87 29.89
CA ASP A 144 7.43 26.91 30.95
C ASP A 144 7.70 28.10 31.90
N LYS A 145 6.69 28.54 32.66
CA LYS A 145 6.79 29.59 33.72
C LYS A 145 7.91 29.30 34.72
N SER A 146 8.30 28.04 34.86
CA SER A 146 9.42 27.59 35.69
C SER A 146 10.81 27.68 35.03
N GLY A 147 10.93 28.31 33.86
CA GLY A 147 12.19 28.43 33.09
C GLY A 147 12.62 27.12 32.41
N LYS A 148 11.67 26.19 32.26
CA LYS A 148 11.89 24.80 31.89
C LYS A 148 11.51 24.58 30.43
N SER A 149 12.48 24.27 29.54
CA SER A 149 12.21 23.95 28.14
C SER A 149 11.37 22.67 27.97
N LYS A 150 10.27 22.81 27.24
CA LYS A 150 9.33 21.77 26.78
C LYS A 150 9.12 21.97 25.27
N TRP A 151 8.44 21.05 24.61
CA TRP A 151 8.07 21.21 23.19
C TRP A 151 6.62 20.82 22.94
N THR A 152 6.02 21.45 21.94
CA THR A 152 4.66 21.16 21.46
C THR A 152 4.59 21.38 19.95
N VAL A 153 3.40 21.23 19.37
CA VAL A 153 3.13 21.48 17.95
C VAL A 153 2.22 22.69 17.83
N SER A 154 2.59 23.64 16.99
CA SER A 154 1.75 24.78 16.64
C SER A 154 1.20 24.57 15.24
N ILE A 155 -0.12 24.49 15.12
CA ILE A 155 -0.82 24.53 13.83
C ILE A 155 -1.75 25.74 13.85
N PRO A 156 -1.56 26.73 12.97
CA PRO A 156 -2.44 27.89 12.90
C PRO A 156 -3.87 27.45 12.57
N PRO A 157 -4.90 27.95 13.29
CA PRO A 157 -6.29 27.61 12.98
C PRO A 157 -6.76 28.10 11.61
N SER A 158 -6.12 29.14 11.08
CA SER A 158 -6.39 29.68 9.73
C SER A 158 -5.74 28.89 8.60
N TYR A 159 -4.97 27.85 8.92
CA TYR A 159 -4.33 27.01 7.91
C TYR A 159 -5.34 26.08 7.24
N ASP A 160 -5.04 25.62 6.02
CA ASP A 160 -5.90 24.70 5.29
C ASP A 160 -5.84 23.30 5.89
N PHE A 161 -7.00 22.70 6.16
CA PHE A 161 -7.12 21.35 6.70
C PHE A 161 -7.87 20.40 5.75
N PRO A 162 -7.63 19.08 5.85
CA PRO A 162 -6.51 18.45 6.57
C PRO A 162 -5.15 18.82 5.93
N LEU A 163 -4.05 18.76 6.67
CA LEU A 163 -2.71 18.95 6.08
C LEU A 163 -2.46 17.88 5.03
N SER A 164 -1.64 18.16 4.01
CA SER A 164 -1.21 17.15 3.04
C SER A 164 -0.43 16.03 3.71
N VAL A 165 -0.44 14.84 3.10
CA VAL A 165 0.32 13.69 3.60
C VAL A 165 1.79 14.04 3.84
N LYS A 166 2.39 14.83 2.94
CA LYS A 166 3.77 15.32 3.04
C LYS A 166 3.99 16.24 4.23
N GLU A 167 3.09 17.19 4.47
CA GLU A 167 3.19 18.08 5.63
C GLU A 167 3.09 17.31 6.94
N TYR A 168 2.22 16.29 7.03
CA TYR A 168 2.16 15.41 8.19
C TYR A 168 3.44 14.57 8.34
N GLY A 169 4.00 14.04 7.23
CA GLY A 169 5.27 13.30 7.22
C GLY A 169 6.45 14.15 7.68
N ASP A 170 6.60 15.34 7.10
CA ASP A 170 7.63 16.34 7.45
C ASP A 170 7.49 16.80 8.90
N MET A 171 6.27 16.99 9.40
CA MET A 171 6.05 17.32 10.81
C MET A 171 6.54 16.19 11.73
N CYS A 172 6.37 14.93 11.35
CA CYS A 172 6.85 13.80 12.14
C CYS A 172 8.39 13.69 12.16
N SER A 173 9.09 14.09 11.09
CA SER A 173 10.56 14.17 11.09
C SER A 173 11.04 15.32 12.00
N LYS A 174 10.46 16.51 11.86
CA LYS A 174 10.77 17.70 12.68
C LYS A 174 10.48 17.46 14.16
N CYS A 175 9.39 16.77 14.51
CA CYS A 175 9.07 16.38 15.89
C CYS A 175 10.22 15.63 16.57
N ARG A 176 10.85 14.68 15.85
CA ARG A 176 11.96 13.87 16.40
C ARG A 176 13.18 14.73 16.68
N GLU A 177 13.48 15.66 15.80
CA GLU A 177 14.62 16.57 15.95
C GLU A 177 14.42 17.58 17.09
N VAL A 178 13.23 18.19 17.16
CA VAL A 178 12.87 19.10 18.26
C VAL A 178 12.90 18.37 19.60
N ALA A 179 12.34 17.16 19.67
CA ALA A 179 12.39 16.32 20.85
C ALA A 179 13.84 16.00 21.28
N ALA A 180 14.71 15.68 20.32
CA ALA A 180 16.13 15.42 20.59
C ALA A 180 16.84 16.67 21.15
N ARG A 181 16.64 17.85 20.54
CA ARG A 181 17.29 19.08 21.00
C ARG A 181 16.79 19.53 22.37
N VAL A 182 15.51 19.37 22.69
CA VAL A 182 15.01 19.68 24.05
C VAL A 182 15.66 18.76 25.09
N ARG A 183 15.92 17.48 24.77
CA ARG A 183 16.66 16.58 25.67
C ARG A 183 18.10 17.05 25.87
N ASP A 184 18.77 17.50 24.80
CA ASP A 184 20.13 18.04 24.86
C ASP A 184 20.21 19.31 25.71
N MET A 185 19.25 20.24 25.54
CA MET A 185 19.14 21.45 26.36
C MET A 185 18.93 21.16 27.86
N ARG A 186 18.37 19.99 28.18
CA ARG A 186 18.13 19.56 29.57
C ARG A 186 19.30 18.79 30.19
N HIS A 187 20.43 18.69 29.49
CA HIS A 187 21.66 18.03 29.97
C HIS A 187 21.46 16.60 30.48
N ARG A 188 20.47 15.85 29.96
CA ARG A 188 20.46 14.39 30.14
C ARG A 188 21.37 13.78 29.09
N SER A 189 22.41 13.10 29.55
CA SER A 189 23.30 12.28 28.73
C SER A 189 22.49 11.41 27.76
N GLN A 190 22.92 11.43 26.50
CA GLN A 190 22.40 10.65 25.36
C GLN A 190 21.63 9.41 25.81
N VAL A 191 20.30 9.49 25.81
CA VAL A 191 19.50 8.28 25.71
C VAL A 191 19.82 7.72 24.33
N THR A 192 20.52 6.59 24.29
CA THR A 192 20.87 5.88 23.06
C THR A 192 19.62 5.80 22.18
N ASP A 193 19.69 6.20 20.90
CA ASP A 193 18.55 6.11 19.95
C ASP A 193 17.91 4.71 19.91
N GLN A 194 18.61 3.67 20.36
CA GLN A 194 18.10 2.31 20.57
C GLN A 194 16.96 2.21 21.61
N ASN A 195 16.88 3.14 22.57
CA ASN A 195 15.82 3.20 23.58
C ASN A 195 14.57 3.95 23.12
N LEU A 196 14.61 4.66 21.98
CA LEU A 196 13.40 5.16 21.31
C LEU A 196 12.64 4.07 20.55
N LEU A 197 13.28 2.91 20.36
CA LEU A 197 12.72 1.72 19.73
C LEU A 197 12.33 0.64 20.76
N SER A 198 12.66 0.79 22.04
CA SER A 198 12.30 -0.23 23.05
C SER A 198 10.91 0.03 23.65
N ASN A 199 10.21 -1.05 24.00
CA ASN A 199 8.82 -1.14 24.50
C ASN A 199 8.41 -0.15 25.59
N ASP A 200 9.39 0.34 26.33
CA ASP A 200 9.25 1.25 27.46
C ASP A 200 9.71 2.68 27.13
N ALA A 201 9.82 3.07 25.86
CA ALA A 201 10.17 4.44 25.48
C ALA A 201 9.26 5.39 26.28
N PRO A 202 9.78 6.09 27.30
CA PRO A 202 8.94 6.89 28.17
C PRO A 202 8.30 7.94 27.29
N ALA A 203 7.00 8.20 27.51
CA ALA A 203 6.35 9.39 26.97
C ALA A 203 7.35 10.53 27.12
N ASP A 204 7.71 11.20 26.02
CA ASP A 204 8.74 12.24 26.08
C ASP A 204 8.33 13.20 27.19
N PRO A 205 9.06 13.23 28.32
CA PRO A 205 8.60 13.94 29.51
C PRO A 205 8.60 15.46 29.29
N TYR A 206 9.13 15.90 28.16
CA TYR A 206 9.19 17.29 27.75
C TYR A 206 8.13 17.66 26.71
N PHE A 207 7.36 16.70 26.21
CA PHE A 207 6.22 16.99 25.33
C PHE A 207 5.04 17.52 26.16
N ILE A 208 4.42 18.60 25.68
CA ILE A 208 3.16 19.12 26.20
C ILE A 208 2.13 19.11 25.07
N ASP A 209 0.95 18.55 25.34
CA ASP A 209 -0.12 18.45 24.34
C ASP A 209 -0.66 19.84 23.97
N VAL A 210 -1.23 20.00 22.78
CA VAL A 210 -1.66 21.32 22.26
C VAL A 210 -2.69 21.95 23.19
N THR A 211 -3.69 21.17 23.64
CA THR A 211 -4.71 21.66 24.57
C THR A 211 -4.11 22.06 25.91
N GLU A 212 -3.16 21.28 26.44
CA GLU A 212 -2.50 21.57 27.72
C GLU A 212 -1.60 22.82 27.60
N ALA A 213 -0.97 23.02 26.45
CA ALA A 213 -0.20 24.22 26.14
C ALA A 213 -1.10 25.47 26.05
N GLN A 214 -2.32 25.34 25.51
CA GLN A 214 -3.30 26.42 25.49
C GLN A 214 -3.81 26.74 26.91
N GLU A 215 -4.22 25.73 27.68
CA GLU A 215 -4.71 25.88 29.06
C GLU A 215 -3.64 26.50 30.01
N SER A 216 -2.37 26.21 29.77
CA SER A 216 -1.25 26.78 30.55
C SER A 216 -0.84 28.20 30.12
N GLY A 217 -1.42 28.72 29.03
CA GLY A 217 -1.12 30.03 28.45
C GLY A 217 0.20 30.07 27.67
N LEU A 218 0.70 28.91 27.23
CA LEU A 218 1.90 28.77 26.40
C LEU A 218 1.60 28.91 24.90
N LEU A 219 0.38 28.54 24.51
CA LEU A 219 -0.19 28.79 23.19
C LEU A 219 -1.42 29.72 23.33
N PRO A 220 -1.72 30.53 22.30
CA PRO A 220 -2.94 31.33 22.28
C PRO A 220 -4.17 30.42 22.34
N GLU A 221 -5.09 30.76 23.23
CA GLU A 221 -6.41 30.13 23.29
C GLU A 221 -7.25 30.68 22.13
N PHE A 222 -7.63 29.81 21.21
CA PHE A 222 -8.51 30.19 20.11
C PHE A 222 -9.94 29.92 20.54
N ALA A 223 -10.71 30.98 20.80
CA ALA A 223 -12.13 30.85 21.05
C ALA A 223 -12.80 30.14 19.87
N THR A 224 -13.64 29.15 20.15
CA THR A 224 -14.41 28.37 19.16
C THR A 224 -15.28 29.27 18.26
N SER A 225 -15.50 30.53 18.64
CA SER A 225 -16.21 31.57 17.91
C SER A 225 -15.40 32.31 16.84
N GLN A 226 -14.05 32.16 16.81
CA GLN A 226 -13.19 32.70 15.74
C GLN A 226 -12.88 31.67 14.65
N TRP A 227 -13.32 30.42 14.84
CA TRP A 227 -13.45 29.50 13.73
C TRP A 227 -14.47 30.07 12.75
N PRO A 228 -14.20 30.12 11.44
CA PRO A 228 -15.23 30.45 10.48
C PRO A 228 -16.34 29.42 10.62
N SER A 229 -17.41 29.83 11.31
CA SER A 229 -18.67 29.11 11.35
C SER A 229 -19.16 29.02 9.91
N LYS A 230 -18.93 27.85 9.29
CA LYS A 230 -19.27 27.53 7.90
C LYS A 230 -18.78 28.59 6.89
N GLY A 231 -17.59 28.43 6.31
CA GLY A 231 -17.37 29.11 5.03
C GLY A 231 -15.96 29.28 4.45
N GLN A 232 -14.86 29.06 5.18
CA GLN A 232 -13.54 29.33 4.60
C GLN A 232 -12.46 28.47 5.27
N GLY A 233 -11.87 27.57 4.49
CA GLY A 233 -11.09 26.42 4.93
C GLY A 233 -12.00 25.19 4.96
N ARG A 234 -12.12 24.49 3.84
CA ARG A 234 -13.08 23.40 3.59
C ARG A 234 -13.21 22.49 4.81
N ASP A 235 -14.36 22.54 5.50
CA ASP A 235 -14.77 21.48 6.43
C ASP A 235 -14.76 20.18 5.64
N GLY A 236 -13.66 19.43 5.76
CA GLY A 236 -13.62 18.02 5.42
C GLY A 236 -14.54 17.34 6.42
N ASP A 237 -15.72 16.96 5.95
CA ASP A 237 -16.68 16.16 6.70
C ASP A 237 -15.98 14.88 7.20
N LEU A 238 -15.62 14.84 8.48
CA LEU A 238 -15.04 13.62 9.05
C LEU A 238 -16.09 12.51 9.04
N VAL A 239 -15.68 11.37 8.54
CA VAL A 239 -16.51 10.17 8.56
C VAL A 239 -16.40 9.54 9.94
N GLY A 240 -17.57 9.26 10.55
CA GLY A 240 -17.69 8.86 11.96
C GLY A 240 -18.15 9.97 12.89
N GLU A 241 -18.41 11.19 12.40
CA GLU A 241 -19.04 12.24 13.19
C GLU A 241 -20.57 12.14 13.19
N ASN A 242 -21.20 12.35 14.35
CA ASN A 242 -22.66 12.40 14.47
C ASN A 242 -23.19 13.82 14.18
N LYS A 243 -23.57 14.08 12.94
CA LYS A 243 -24.06 15.40 12.50
C LYS A 243 -25.52 15.67 12.83
N ASP A 244 -26.29 14.61 13.06
CA ASP A 244 -27.75 14.69 13.23
C ASP A 244 -28.18 14.84 14.69
N SER A 245 -27.21 14.85 15.63
CA SER A 245 -27.49 15.04 17.05
C SER A 245 -27.72 16.52 17.37
N LEU A 246 -28.96 16.85 17.78
CA LEU A 246 -29.32 18.18 18.30
C LEU A 246 -28.61 18.55 19.62
N VAL A 247 -27.91 17.60 20.24
CA VAL A 247 -27.15 17.77 21.49
C VAL A 247 -25.67 17.85 21.16
N GLU A 248 -25.04 18.99 21.47
CA GLU A 248 -23.59 19.14 21.36
C GLU A 248 -22.88 18.17 22.32
N LYS A 249 -22.22 17.17 21.74
CA LYS A 249 -21.42 16.21 22.51
C LYS A 249 -20.08 16.83 22.92
N PRO A 250 -19.48 16.41 24.05
CA PRO A 250 -18.14 16.87 24.43
C PRO A 250 -17.08 16.37 23.43
N VAL A 251 -15.96 17.10 23.34
CA VAL A 251 -14.79 16.68 22.56
C VAL A 251 -14.25 15.37 23.14
N CYS A 252 -13.81 14.45 22.28
CA CYS A 252 -13.20 13.21 22.73
C CYS A 252 -12.00 13.47 23.64
N GLN A 253 -11.76 12.63 24.65
CA GLN A 253 -10.56 12.76 25.49
C GLN A 253 -9.29 12.35 24.73
N ARG A 254 -9.41 11.27 23.95
CA ARG A 254 -8.38 10.75 23.05
C ARG A 254 -9.03 10.32 21.75
N SER A 255 -8.41 10.65 20.62
CA SER A 255 -8.86 10.19 19.31
C SER A 255 -7.70 9.82 18.41
N MET A 256 -8.04 9.09 17.34
CA MET A 256 -7.18 8.77 16.22
C MET A 256 -7.98 9.04 14.94
N THR A 257 -7.44 9.88 14.07
CA THR A 257 -8.00 10.19 12.76
C THR A 257 -7.11 9.59 11.69
N PHE A 258 -7.67 8.72 10.85
CA PHE A 258 -6.95 8.13 9.72
C PHE A 258 -7.27 8.91 8.44
N VAL A 259 -6.25 9.45 7.78
CA VAL A 259 -6.38 10.19 6.52
C VAL A 259 -6.19 9.21 5.37
N LEU A 260 -7.22 9.07 4.52
CA LEU A 260 -7.22 8.13 3.40
C LEU A 260 -6.37 8.58 2.20
N GLU A 261 -5.95 9.85 2.17
CA GLU A 261 -5.05 10.36 1.15
C GLU A 261 -3.75 9.54 1.10
N THR A 262 -3.34 9.16 -0.11
CA THR A 262 -2.14 8.39 -0.37
C THR A 262 -1.56 8.77 -1.74
N GLU A 263 -0.24 8.66 -1.88
CA GLU A 263 0.44 8.77 -3.18
C GLU A 263 0.29 7.49 -4.02
N ASP A 264 -0.03 6.37 -3.37
CA ASP A 264 -0.18 5.08 -4.04
C ASP A 264 -1.52 5.00 -4.76
N ALA A 265 -1.51 4.54 -6.01
CA ALA A 265 -2.73 4.31 -6.77
C ALA A 265 -3.55 3.13 -6.24
N GLY A 266 -2.94 2.22 -5.47
CA GLY A 266 -3.60 1.00 -5.01
C GLY A 266 -4.36 1.20 -3.70
N ILE A 267 -5.66 0.91 -3.70
CA ILE A 267 -6.52 1.00 -2.50
C ILE A 267 -6.11 0.05 -1.37
N GLY A 268 -5.53 -1.11 -1.70
CA GLY A 268 -5.32 -2.18 -0.72
C GLY A 268 -4.42 -1.79 0.45
N HIS A 269 -3.34 -1.04 0.22
CA HIS A 269 -2.41 -0.63 1.28
C HIS A 269 -3.10 0.30 2.28
N SER A 270 -3.83 1.29 1.77
CA SER A 270 -4.62 2.21 2.59
C SER A 270 -5.66 1.48 3.43
N ILE A 271 -6.35 0.48 2.87
CA ILE A 271 -7.35 -0.32 3.60
C ILE A 271 -6.71 -1.19 4.69
N MET A 272 -5.60 -1.86 4.39
CA MET A 272 -4.87 -2.65 5.40
C MET A 272 -4.39 -1.77 6.57
N GLN A 273 -3.87 -0.59 6.26
CA GLN A 273 -3.48 0.40 7.28
C GLN A 273 -4.70 0.88 8.07
N LEU A 274 -5.79 1.25 7.38
CA LEU A 274 -7.03 1.70 8.01
C LEU A 274 -7.54 0.66 9.04
N TRP A 275 -7.62 -0.60 8.65
CA TRP A 275 -8.07 -1.68 9.54
C TRP A 275 -7.12 -1.85 10.73
N THR A 276 -5.82 -1.92 10.47
CA THR A 276 -4.81 -2.09 11.51
C THR A 276 -4.85 -0.96 12.54
N PHE A 277 -4.94 0.29 12.09
CA PHE A 277 -4.98 1.46 12.97
C PHE A 277 -6.33 1.62 13.68
N TYR A 278 -7.42 1.13 13.11
CA TYR A 278 -8.69 1.02 13.83
C TYR A 278 -8.58 0.06 15.00
N GLY A 279 -8.08 -1.17 14.78
CA GLY A 279 -7.87 -2.14 15.85
C GLY A 279 -6.94 -1.57 16.94
N LEU A 280 -5.88 -0.87 16.53
CA LEU A 280 -4.97 -0.21 17.45
C LEU A 280 -5.66 0.90 18.26
N ALA A 281 -6.51 1.72 17.63
CA ALA A 281 -7.27 2.76 18.30
C ALA A 281 -8.23 2.16 19.34
N GLN A 282 -8.93 1.07 19.01
CA GLN A 282 -9.81 0.37 19.95
C GLN A 282 -9.01 -0.16 21.15
N ARG A 283 -7.86 -0.78 20.90
CA ARG A 283 -6.99 -1.29 21.97
C ARG A 283 -6.45 -0.18 22.88
N GLN A 284 -6.22 1.01 22.34
CA GLN A 284 -5.77 2.18 23.09
C GLN A 284 -6.93 3.00 23.70
N GLY A 285 -8.19 2.59 23.52
CA GLY A 285 -9.37 3.32 24.00
C GLY A 285 -9.53 4.70 23.35
N ARG A 286 -9.14 4.85 22.09
CA ARG A 286 -9.25 6.10 21.32
C ARG A 286 -10.52 6.09 20.46
N ALA A 287 -11.23 7.22 20.41
CA ALA A 287 -12.26 7.43 19.41
C ALA A 287 -11.63 7.44 18.00
N PHE A 288 -12.28 6.85 17.01
CA PHE A 288 -11.73 6.71 15.66
C PHE A 288 -12.54 7.52 14.66
N PHE A 289 -11.84 8.24 13.78
CA PHE A 289 -12.43 9.04 12.70
C PHE A 289 -11.67 8.79 11.40
N ILE A 290 -12.34 8.98 10.26
CA ILE A 290 -11.76 8.82 8.93
C ILE A 290 -11.87 10.15 8.20
N ASP A 291 -10.77 10.59 7.58
CA ASP A 291 -10.75 11.75 6.69
C ASP A 291 -10.61 11.29 5.24
N ASP A 292 -11.66 11.49 4.44
CA ASP A 292 -11.73 11.10 3.03
C ASP A 292 -11.62 12.30 2.06
N SER A 293 -11.29 13.49 2.57
CA SER A 293 -11.35 14.76 1.83
C SER A 293 -10.54 14.77 0.52
N ARG A 294 -9.42 14.05 0.49
CA ARG A 294 -8.53 13.92 -0.68
C ARG A 294 -8.31 12.47 -1.11
N TRP A 295 -9.24 11.58 -0.81
CA TRP A 295 -9.11 10.19 -1.20
C TRP A 295 -9.26 10.01 -2.71
N ALA A 296 -8.33 9.27 -3.33
CA ALA A 296 -8.29 9.12 -4.78
C ALA A 296 -9.50 8.36 -5.37
N TYR A 297 -10.25 7.67 -4.52
CA TYR A 297 -11.41 6.85 -4.88
C TYR A 297 -12.76 7.55 -4.64
N GLY A 298 -12.78 8.81 -4.21
CA GLY A 298 -14.01 9.55 -3.90
C GLY A 298 -14.30 9.53 -2.40
N LYS A 299 -15.59 9.44 -2.01
CA LYS A 299 -15.96 9.41 -0.60
C LYS A 299 -15.88 7.99 -0.04
N TYR A 300 -15.51 7.87 1.23
CA TYR A 300 -15.50 6.59 1.94
C TYR A 300 -16.89 5.92 1.91
N THR A 301 -17.94 6.72 2.10
CA THR A 301 -19.33 6.25 2.12
C THR A 301 -19.87 5.78 0.77
N ASP A 302 -19.17 6.06 -0.33
CA ASP A 302 -19.55 5.56 -1.66
C ASP A 302 -19.20 4.07 -1.81
N ILE A 303 -18.24 3.58 -1.01
CA ILE A 303 -17.78 2.19 -1.03
C ILE A 303 -18.26 1.44 0.22
N PHE A 304 -18.14 2.06 1.39
CA PHE A 304 -18.42 1.45 2.69
C PHE A 304 -19.56 2.15 3.45
N GLN A 305 -20.07 1.53 4.49
CA GLN A 305 -20.94 2.17 5.48
C GLN A 305 -20.10 3.00 6.45
N PRO A 306 -20.68 4.06 7.05
CA PRO A 306 -19.95 4.85 8.03
C PRO A 306 -19.49 3.99 9.22
N PRO A 307 -18.30 4.27 9.79
CA PRO A 307 -17.76 3.52 10.91
C PRO A 307 -18.62 3.67 12.18
N PRO A 308 -18.46 2.79 13.18
CA PRO A 308 -19.11 2.93 14.46
C PRO A 308 -18.87 4.31 15.08
N ILE A 309 -19.95 5.05 15.32
CA ILE A 309 -19.90 6.45 15.73
C ILE A 309 -19.59 6.55 17.22
N PRO A 310 -18.50 7.24 17.64
CA PRO A 310 -18.18 7.44 19.04
C PRO A 310 -19.18 8.37 19.76
N ASN A 311 -19.22 8.27 21.10
CA ASN A 311 -20.06 9.10 21.96
C ASN A 311 -19.53 10.53 22.19
N CYS A 312 -18.56 10.97 21.40
CA CYS A 312 -17.90 12.27 21.51
C CYS A 312 -17.72 12.90 20.13
N ARG A 313 -17.50 14.22 20.08
CA ARG A 313 -17.22 14.93 18.82
C ARG A 313 -15.71 14.94 18.53
N PRO A 314 -15.30 14.99 17.25
CA PRO A 314 -13.90 15.14 16.90
C PRO A 314 -13.31 16.43 17.51
N PRO A 315 -12.01 16.44 17.87
CA PRO A 315 -11.33 17.64 18.34
C PRO A 315 -11.19 18.67 17.20
N PRO A 316 -10.92 19.94 17.52
CA PRO A 316 -10.50 20.93 16.53
C PRO A 316 -9.30 20.45 15.69
N ARG A 317 -9.25 20.83 14.41
CA ARG A 317 -8.24 20.34 13.47
C ARG A 317 -6.79 20.70 13.86
N HIS A 318 -6.59 21.83 14.52
CA HIS A 318 -5.26 22.27 15.00
C HIS A 318 -4.74 21.47 16.21
N GLU A 319 -5.62 20.74 16.91
CA GLU A 319 -5.23 19.84 18.00
C GLU A 319 -4.87 18.44 17.48
N MET A 320 -5.18 18.12 16.21
CA MET A 320 -4.89 16.83 15.60
C MET A 320 -3.46 16.79 15.06
N ILE A 321 -2.57 16.00 15.67
CA ILE A 321 -1.13 15.98 15.36
C ILE A 321 -0.61 14.58 15.02
N PRO A 322 0.40 14.43 14.14
CA PRO A 322 0.93 13.12 13.75
C PRO A 322 2.00 12.58 14.71
N CYS A 323 2.45 13.39 15.67
CA CYS A 323 3.51 13.06 16.61
C CYS A 323 3.32 13.86 17.91
N PRO A 324 3.72 13.31 19.07
CA PRO A 324 4.26 11.95 19.31
C PRO A 324 3.16 10.87 19.39
N PRO A 325 3.48 9.56 19.35
CA PRO A 325 2.49 8.45 19.37
C PRO A 325 1.54 8.42 20.57
N ARG A 326 1.88 9.12 21.67
CA ARG A 326 1.04 9.22 22.87
C ARG A 326 0.21 10.50 22.96
N ALA A 327 0.24 11.39 21.96
CA ALA A 327 -0.59 12.59 21.90
C ALA A 327 -2.08 12.26 22.08
N ARG A 328 -2.87 13.21 22.59
CA ARG A 328 -4.31 13.01 22.82
C ARG A 328 -5.06 12.75 21.52
N HIS A 329 -4.76 13.54 20.49
CA HIS A 329 -5.44 13.50 19.19
C HIS A 329 -4.44 13.21 18.08
N LEU A 330 -4.42 11.96 17.62
CA LEU A 330 -3.46 11.49 16.63
C LEU A 330 -4.00 11.58 15.21
N VAL A 331 -3.14 11.98 14.27
CA VAL A 331 -3.39 11.83 12.83
C VAL A 331 -2.47 10.76 12.25
N VAL A 332 -3.06 9.78 11.57
CA VAL A 332 -2.34 8.73 10.85
C VAL A 332 -2.51 8.98 9.35
N THR A 333 -1.39 9.01 8.63
CA THR A 333 -1.34 9.06 7.17
C THR A 333 -0.49 7.90 6.66
N SER A 334 -0.49 7.65 5.35
CA SER A 334 0.36 6.61 4.76
C SER A 334 1.86 6.84 5.04
N GLU A 335 2.32 8.09 5.13
CA GLU A 335 3.71 8.44 5.46
C GLU A 335 4.02 8.30 6.95
N THR A 336 3.10 8.66 7.85
CA THR A 336 3.35 8.62 9.30
C THR A 336 3.09 7.25 9.93
N ALA A 337 2.34 6.39 9.23
CA ALA A 337 1.95 5.05 9.68
C ALA A 337 3.15 4.23 10.21
N LYS A 338 4.26 4.18 9.47
CA LYS A 338 5.46 3.42 9.88
C LYS A 338 6.02 3.89 11.22
N SER A 339 6.15 5.21 11.38
CA SER A 339 6.72 5.82 12.59
C SER A 339 5.78 5.66 13.78
N LEU A 340 4.48 5.86 13.56
CA LEU A 340 3.45 5.71 14.60
C LEU A 340 3.30 4.25 15.03
N TRP A 341 3.36 3.31 14.09
CA TRP A 341 3.34 1.88 14.38
C TRP A 341 4.52 1.47 15.26
N ALA A 342 5.73 1.84 14.85
CA ALA A 342 6.95 1.56 15.62
C ALA A 342 6.91 2.15 17.04
N GLY A 343 6.26 3.30 17.22
CA GLY A 343 6.10 3.93 18.54
C GLY A 343 4.84 3.53 19.33
N SER A 344 3.93 2.76 18.74
CA SER A 344 2.65 2.37 19.37
C SER A 344 2.64 0.96 19.93
N LEU A 345 3.51 0.08 19.43
CA LEU A 345 3.63 -1.28 19.92
C LEU A 345 4.68 -1.41 21.02
N SER A 346 4.38 -2.26 21.99
CA SER A 346 5.30 -2.73 23.01
C SER A 346 6.23 -3.82 22.49
N LYS A 347 6.50 -3.92 21.18
CA LYS A 347 7.57 -4.71 20.55
C LYS A 347 7.96 -3.99 19.26
N PRO A 348 9.18 -3.45 19.12
CA PRO A 348 9.62 -2.90 17.85
C PRO A 348 9.74 -4.05 16.86
N TYR A 349 8.89 -4.04 15.85
CA TYR A 349 9.10 -4.81 14.63
C TYR A 349 9.10 -6.33 14.87
N ALA A 350 7.98 -6.99 14.61
CA ALA A 350 8.06 -8.38 14.16
C ALA A 350 8.92 -8.34 12.90
N ASP A 351 10.18 -8.75 13.00
CA ASP A 351 10.96 -8.98 11.80
C ASP A 351 10.23 -10.08 11.06
N PHE A 352 9.52 -9.71 9.99
CA PHE A 352 8.74 -10.62 9.17
C PHE A 352 9.62 -11.75 8.60
N ARG A 353 10.95 -11.59 8.64
CA ARG A 353 11.93 -12.62 8.31
C ARG A 353 12.37 -13.49 9.50
N ALA A 354 12.19 -13.01 10.73
CA ALA A 354 12.62 -13.68 11.95
C ALA A 354 11.56 -14.62 12.57
N GLN A 355 10.44 -14.86 11.89
CA GLN A 355 9.38 -15.78 12.35
C GLN A 355 8.83 -15.45 13.75
N ASP A 356 8.65 -14.16 14.07
CA ASP A 356 7.90 -13.78 15.27
C ASP A 356 6.39 -14.01 15.03
N GLU A 357 5.94 -15.23 15.28
CA GLU A 357 4.53 -15.63 15.13
C GLU A 357 3.60 -14.81 16.03
N GLU A 358 4.04 -14.43 17.23
CA GLU A 358 3.23 -13.69 18.19
C GLU A 358 2.97 -12.26 17.69
N GLY A 359 4.02 -11.55 17.26
CA GLY A 359 3.87 -10.21 16.69
C GLY A 359 3.10 -10.20 15.36
N LEU A 360 3.24 -11.25 14.56
CA LEU A 360 2.45 -11.41 13.34
C LEU A 360 0.96 -11.60 13.64
N ARG A 361 0.65 -12.45 14.63
CA ARG A 361 -0.72 -12.69 15.10
C ARG A 361 -1.33 -11.41 15.68
N GLU A 362 -0.60 -10.67 16.49
CA GLU A 362 -1.06 -9.39 17.04
C GLU A 362 -1.43 -8.40 15.92
N LEU A 363 -0.56 -8.27 14.91
CA LEU A 363 -0.86 -7.43 13.74
C LEU A 363 -2.09 -7.92 12.98
N PHE A 364 -2.20 -9.23 12.78
CA PHE A 364 -3.33 -9.84 12.09
C PHE A 364 -4.64 -9.58 12.86
N ASP A 365 -4.65 -9.77 14.17
CA ASP A 365 -5.83 -9.59 15.02
C ASP A 365 -6.30 -8.12 14.99
N LEU A 366 -5.37 -7.16 15.04
CA LEU A 366 -5.70 -5.73 14.90
C LEU A 366 -6.34 -5.43 13.53
N ALA A 367 -5.79 -5.99 12.44
CA ALA A 367 -6.36 -5.84 11.11
C ALA A 367 -7.73 -6.56 11.00
N HIS A 368 -7.91 -7.71 11.65
CA HIS A 368 -9.15 -8.46 11.64
C HIS A 368 -10.27 -7.73 12.40
N ASP A 369 -9.96 -7.12 13.55
CA ASP A 369 -10.88 -6.26 14.29
C ASP A 369 -11.30 -5.05 13.46
N GLY A 370 -10.35 -4.43 12.76
CA GLY A 370 -10.61 -3.36 11.81
C GLY A 370 -11.50 -3.77 10.64
N TYR A 371 -11.22 -4.93 10.04
CA TYR A 371 -12.06 -5.51 9.00
C TYR A 371 -13.51 -5.69 9.48
N ARG A 372 -13.71 -6.33 10.63
CA ARG A 372 -15.05 -6.59 11.17
C ARG A 372 -15.86 -5.32 11.44
N ALA A 373 -15.19 -4.22 11.77
CA ALA A 373 -15.86 -2.97 12.11
C ALA A 373 -16.02 -1.99 10.93
N LEU A 374 -15.15 -2.06 9.93
CA LEU A 374 -15.05 -1.06 8.85
C LEU A 374 -15.36 -1.60 7.45
N PHE A 375 -15.47 -2.91 7.28
CA PHE A 375 -15.75 -3.54 5.99
C PHE A 375 -17.21 -3.93 5.82
N ASP A 376 -18.10 -2.95 6.02
CA ASP A 376 -19.48 -3.06 5.57
C ASP A 376 -19.61 -2.30 4.26
N LEU A 377 -19.92 -2.99 3.16
CA LEU A 377 -20.12 -2.33 1.87
C LEU A 377 -21.38 -1.44 1.91
N ASN A 378 -21.48 -0.49 0.98
CA ASN A 378 -22.72 0.28 0.81
C ASN A 378 -23.93 -0.65 0.64
N LYS A 379 -25.15 -0.14 0.89
CA LYS A 379 -26.37 -0.97 0.95
C LYS A 379 -26.64 -1.73 -0.35
N ASP A 380 -26.39 -1.09 -1.49
CA ASP A 380 -26.66 -1.67 -2.81
C ASP A 380 -25.68 -2.81 -3.12
N ASP A 381 -24.40 -2.59 -2.90
CA ASP A 381 -23.33 -3.57 -3.14
C ASP A 381 -23.40 -4.72 -2.12
N THR A 382 -23.75 -4.45 -0.87
CA THR A 382 -24.00 -5.48 0.15
C THR A 382 -25.09 -6.45 -0.31
N GLN A 383 -26.23 -5.92 -0.79
CA GLN A 383 -27.33 -6.75 -1.24
C GLN A 383 -26.93 -7.61 -2.45
N TYR A 384 -26.15 -7.06 -3.37
CA TYR A 384 -25.60 -7.80 -4.50
C TYR A 384 -24.65 -8.92 -4.04
N VAL A 385 -23.67 -8.61 -3.19
CA VAL A 385 -22.69 -9.57 -2.68
C VAL A 385 -23.37 -10.73 -1.96
N ILE A 386 -24.36 -10.44 -1.09
CA ILE A 386 -25.13 -11.50 -0.40
C ILE A 386 -25.82 -12.43 -1.39
N ASN A 387 -26.46 -11.87 -2.43
CA ASN A 387 -27.13 -12.66 -3.46
C ASN A 387 -26.13 -13.49 -4.27
N ARG A 388 -24.96 -12.93 -4.58
CA ARG A 388 -23.91 -13.61 -5.34
C ARG A 388 -23.26 -14.74 -4.55
N VAL A 389 -22.95 -14.52 -3.27
CA VAL A 389 -22.43 -15.55 -2.36
C VAL A 389 -23.45 -16.69 -2.24
N LYS A 390 -24.74 -16.36 -2.10
CA LYS A 390 -25.81 -17.37 -2.06
C LYS A 390 -25.86 -18.17 -3.36
N GLU A 391 -25.75 -17.52 -4.52
CA GLU A 391 -25.73 -18.19 -5.81
C GLU A 391 -24.57 -19.19 -5.91
N VAL A 392 -23.36 -18.77 -5.56
CA VAL A 392 -22.16 -19.63 -5.57
C VAL A 392 -22.38 -20.84 -4.65
N LYS A 393 -22.76 -20.62 -3.39
CA LYS A 393 -22.98 -21.70 -2.42
C LYS A 393 -24.09 -22.64 -2.87
N THR A 394 -25.20 -22.15 -3.40
CA THR A 394 -26.27 -23.03 -3.91
C THR A 394 -25.83 -23.90 -5.08
N LYS A 395 -24.86 -23.44 -5.88
CA LYS A 395 -24.28 -24.23 -6.96
C LYS A 395 -23.30 -25.27 -6.45
N SER A 396 -22.67 -25.09 -5.28
CA SER A 396 -21.77 -26.11 -4.71
C SER A 396 -22.50 -27.20 -3.92
N LEU A 397 -23.76 -26.97 -3.54
CA LEU A 397 -24.57 -27.97 -2.83
C LEU A 397 -24.84 -29.20 -3.69
N THR A 398 -24.67 -30.37 -3.10
CA THR A 398 -25.00 -31.66 -3.72
C THR A 398 -26.42 -32.14 -3.37
N GLY A 399 -27.05 -31.52 -2.36
CA GLY A 399 -28.38 -31.87 -1.85
C GLY A 399 -28.39 -33.22 -1.11
N ASP A 400 -29.56 -33.83 -0.95
CA ASP A 400 -29.69 -35.13 -0.26
C ASP A 400 -28.99 -36.31 -0.98
N ALA A 401 -28.36 -36.05 -2.13
CA ALA A 401 -27.68 -37.06 -2.94
C ALA A 401 -26.32 -37.48 -2.36
N ASN A 402 -25.65 -36.63 -1.57
CA ASN A 402 -24.32 -36.90 -1.03
C ASN A 402 -24.14 -36.25 0.36
N PRO A 403 -23.41 -36.87 1.31
CA PRO A 403 -23.19 -36.27 2.63
C PRO A 403 -22.26 -35.06 2.60
N ASN A 404 -21.39 -34.95 1.58
CA ASN A 404 -20.45 -33.85 1.42
C ASN A 404 -20.89 -32.96 0.26
N ASP A 405 -20.98 -31.66 0.53
CA ASP A 405 -21.12 -30.64 -0.51
C ASP A 405 -19.81 -30.43 -1.26
N GLY A 406 -19.88 -29.78 -2.43
CA GLY A 406 -18.71 -29.39 -3.21
C GLY A 406 -17.97 -28.20 -2.59
N LEU A 407 -16.66 -28.19 -2.78
CA LEU A 407 -15.75 -27.17 -2.25
C LEU A 407 -15.75 -25.95 -3.16
N VAL A 408 -15.75 -24.76 -2.58
CA VAL A 408 -15.58 -23.51 -3.33
C VAL A 408 -14.16 -23.00 -3.12
N VAL A 409 -13.35 -23.00 -4.18
CA VAL A 409 -11.99 -22.45 -4.15
C VAL A 409 -11.97 -21.07 -4.81
N GLY A 410 -11.64 -20.07 -4.00
CA GLY A 410 -11.44 -18.69 -4.43
C GLY A 410 -10.06 -18.52 -5.07
N VAL A 411 -9.97 -17.78 -6.16
CA VAL A 411 -8.71 -17.48 -6.84
C VAL A 411 -8.59 -15.98 -7.05
N HIS A 412 -7.55 -15.37 -6.49
CA HIS A 412 -7.27 -13.94 -6.69
C HIS A 412 -5.98 -13.77 -7.50
N ILE A 413 -6.12 -13.25 -8.72
CA ILE A 413 -5.02 -13.01 -9.65
C ILE A 413 -4.78 -11.51 -9.74
N ARG A 414 -3.52 -11.12 -9.62
CA ARG A 414 -3.08 -9.74 -9.75
C ARG A 414 -1.98 -9.67 -10.81
N HIS A 415 -2.29 -8.98 -11.91
CA HIS A 415 -1.31 -8.63 -12.94
C HIS A 415 -0.89 -7.17 -12.78
N GLY A 416 -0.65 -6.43 -13.86
CA GLY A 416 -0.41 -5.00 -13.86
C GLY A 416 0.99 -4.58 -13.39
N ASP A 417 1.04 -3.54 -12.56
CA ASP A 417 2.29 -3.04 -11.99
C ASP A 417 2.83 -3.92 -10.85
N CYS A 418 2.04 -4.84 -10.29
CA CYS A 418 2.45 -5.73 -9.21
C CYS A 418 3.05 -7.04 -9.77
N HIS A 419 4.23 -7.42 -9.27
CA HIS A 419 4.92 -8.63 -9.70
C HIS A 419 5.20 -9.55 -8.50
N PRO A 420 5.30 -10.87 -8.71
CA PRO A 420 5.60 -11.85 -7.66
C PRO A 420 6.93 -11.56 -6.94
N LEU A 421 6.99 -11.89 -5.66
CA LEU A 421 8.20 -11.84 -4.84
C LEU A 421 9.18 -12.96 -5.19
N GLU A 422 8.69 -14.09 -5.69
CA GLU A 422 9.53 -15.20 -6.11
C GLU A 422 10.48 -14.77 -7.23
N TYR A 423 11.78 -15.02 -7.02
CA TYR A 423 12.83 -14.56 -7.93
C TYR A 423 12.62 -15.02 -9.38
N LYS A 424 12.11 -16.24 -9.58
CA LYS A 424 11.85 -16.82 -10.91
C LYS A 424 10.82 -16.01 -11.71
N TYR A 425 9.83 -15.45 -11.03
CA TYR A 425 8.72 -14.73 -11.65
C TYR A 425 8.82 -13.22 -11.44
N ARG A 426 9.86 -12.69 -10.79
CA ARG A 426 9.99 -11.26 -10.50
C ARG A 426 9.93 -10.34 -11.73
N GLY A 427 10.32 -10.85 -12.91
CA GLY A 427 10.24 -10.14 -14.18
C GLY A 427 9.00 -10.43 -15.03
N THR A 428 8.09 -11.27 -14.55
CA THR A 428 6.88 -11.72 -15.25
C THR A 428 5.74 -11.93 -14.25
N TYR A 429 4.65 -12.59 -14.66
CA TYR A 429 3.63 -13.07 -13.74
C TYR A 429 3.83 -14.57 -13.46
N ILE A 430 3.18 -15.09 -12.43
CA ILE A 430 3.07 -16.53 -12.22
C ILE A 430 2.17 -17.10 -13.32
N PRO A 431 2.60 -18.16 -14.03
CA PRO A 431 1.76 -18.82 -15.02
C PRO A 431 0.40 -19.24 -14.46
N MET A 432 -0.67 -18.95 -15.21
CA MET A 432 -2.06 -19.25 -14.83
C MET A 432 -2.26 -20.74 -14.53
N GLU A 433 -1.62 -21.62 -15.31
CA GLU A 433 -1.59 -23.08 -15.08
C GLU A 433 -1.18 -23.46 -13.65
N ILE A 434 -0.18 -22.78 -13.06
CA ILE A 434 0.27 -23.09 -11.69
C ILE A 434 -0.83 -22.77 -10.68
N ILE A 435 -1.52 -21.63 -10.87
CA ILE A 435 -2.60 -21.19 -10.00
C ILE A 435 -3.82 -22.11 -10.14
N ALA A 436 -4.19 -22.44 -11.37
CA ALA A 436 -5.31 -23.33 -11.67
C ALA A 436 -5.07 -24.75 -11.13
N ASN A 437 -3.87 -25.31 -11.36
CA ASN A 437 -3.48 -26.61 -10.81
C ASN A 437 -3.52 -26.61 -9.29
N ARG A 438 -3.03 -25.54 -8.65
CA ARG A 438 -3.08 -25.44 -7.18
C ARG A 438 -4.51 -25.42 -6.65
N ALA A 439 -5.43 -24.75 -7.33
CA ALA A 439 -6.84 -24.76 -6.95
C ALA A 439 -7.46 -26.17 -7.10
N GLN A 440 -7.13 -26.89 -8.17
CA GLN A 440 -7.58 -28.27 -8.38
C GLN A 440 -6.99 -29.24 -7.34
N GLU A 441 -5.71 -29.09 -6.99
CA GLU A 441 -5.06 -29.89 -5.95
C GLU A 441 -5.78 -29.79 -4.60
N ILE A 442 -6.30 -28.60 -4.24
CA ILE A 442 -7.05 -28.40 -3.00
C ILE A 442 -8.37 -29.17 -3.04
N ILE A 443 -9.09 -29.11 -4.16
CA ILE A 443 -10.33 -29.88 -4.35
C ILE A 443 -10.05 -31.38 -4.25
N ASP A 444 -8.99 -31.84 -4.92
CA ASP A 444 -8.59 -33.24 -4.95
C ASP A 444 -8.19 -33.75 -3.57
N ALA A 445 -7.37 -32.99 -2.85
CA ALA A 445 -6.93 -33.35 -1.50
C ALA A 445 -8.11 -33.52 -0.52
N ASN A 446 -9.17 -32.71 -0.66
CA ASN A 446 -10.33 -32.77 0.22
C ASN A 446 -11.28 -33.95 -0.07
N TYR A 447 -11.32 -34.46 -1.32
CA TYR A 447 -12.27 -35.51 -1.71
C TYR A 447 -11.64 -36.87 -2.02
N ASN A 448 -10.31 -36.97 -2.01
CA ASN A 448 -9.62 -38.25 -2.14
C ASN A 448 -9.82 -39.10 -0.88
N ASN A 449 -10.28 -40.34 -1.07
CA ASN A 449 -10.59 -41.30 0.00
C ASN A 449 -11.68 -40.91 1.02
N THR A 450 -12.51 -39.89 0.74
CA THR A 450 -13.57 -39.45 1.67
C THR A 450 -14.97 -40.00 1.34
N GLY A 451 -15.11 -40.80 0.27
CA GLY A 451 -16.35 -41.47 -0.10
C GLY A 451 -16.71 -42.64 0.83
N ARG A 452 -17.96 -43.14 0.69
CA ARG A 452 -18.57 -44.19 1.55
C ARG A 452 -17.75 -45.48 1.70
N ASP A 453 -16.88 -45.80 0.73
CA ASP A 453 -16.05 -47.02 0.71
C ASP A 453 -14.54 -46.72 0.82
N GLY A 454 -14.15 -45.50 1.24
CA GLY A 454 -12.76 -45.03 1.17
C GLY A 454 -12.28 -44.74 -0.26
N ALA A 455 -13.21 -44.66 -1.21
CA ALA A 455 -12.98 -44.23 -2.59
C ALA A 455 -13.21 -42.71 -2.74
N ASP A 456 -12.80 -42.14 -3.88
CA ASP A 456 -12.96 -40.70 -4.14
C ASP A 456 -14.43 -40.27 -4.22
N ASP A 457 -14.76 -39.16 -3.57
CA ASP A 457 -16.10 -38.56 -3.65
C ASP A 457 -16.27 -37.77 -4.97
N LYS A 458 -16.60 -38.53 -6.03
CA LYS A 458 -16.73 -38.00 -7.39
C LYS A 458 -17.87 -36.98 -7.54
N LEU A 459 -18.92 -37.09 -6.71
CA LEU A 459 -20.07 -36.19 -6.79
C LEU A 459 -19.72 -34.83 -6.20
N ALA A 460 -19.15 -34.79 -5.00
CA ALA A 460 -18.70 -33.54 -4.37
C ALA A 460 -17.60 -32.87 -5.20
N LYS A 461 -16.64 -33.64 -5.72
CA LYS A 461 -15.60 -33.11 -6.62
C LYS A 461 -16.17 -32.47 -7.89
N LYS A 462 -17.18 -33.08 -8.51
CA LYS A 462 -17.84 -32.51 -9.69
C LYS A 462 -18.64 -31.24 -9.38
N GLN A 463 -19.19 -31.15 -8.18
CA GLN A 463 -19.96 -29.99 -7.71
C GLN A 463 -19.07 -28.88 -7.12
N SER A 464 -17.76 -29.12 -6.99
CA SER A 464 -16.79 -28.13 -6.54
C SER A 464 -16.60 -27.05 -7.60
N LEU A 465 -16.39 -25.80 -7.16
CA LEU A 465 -16.38 -24.62 -8.01
C LEU A 465 -15.12 -23.80 -7.78
N ILE A 466 -14.62 -23.20 -8.86
CA ILE A 466 -13.60 -22.15 -8.77
C ILE A 466 -14.27 -20.81 -8.99
N VAL A 467 -14.11 -19.89 -8.03
CA VAL A 467 -14.56 -18.50 -8.12
C VAL A 467 -13.33 -17.61 -8.22
N MET A 468 -13.26 -16.74 -9.22
CA MET A 468 -12.07 -15.94 -9.49
C MET A 468 -12.33 -14.44 -9.53
N ALA A 469 -11.34 -13.68 -9.03
CA ALA A 469 -11.22 -12.25 -9.24
C ALA A 469 -9.85 -11.92 -9.84
N SER A 470 -9.85 -11.06 -10.85
CA SER A 470 -8.67 -10.60 -11.57
C SER A 470 -8.87 -9.15 -12.00
N ASP A 471 -7.80 -8.37 -11.89
CA ASP A 471 -7.70 -7.01 -12.42
C ASP A 471 -7.42 -6.97 -13.93
N ASP A 472 -7.01 -8.09 -14.51
CA ASP A 472 -6.83 -8.27 -15.94
C ASP A 472 -8.05 -8.99 -16.55
N PRO A 473 -8.82 -8.33 -17.45
CA PRO A 473 -10.03 -8.90 -18.04
C PRO A 473 -9.74 -10.10 -18.94
N THR A 474 -8.51 -10.25 -19.46
CA THR A 474 -8.15 -11.35 -20.37
C THR A 474 -7.98 -12.69 -19.65
N VAL A 475 -7.73 -12.67 -18.33
CA VAL A 475 -7.53 -13.87 -17.51
C VAL A 475 -8.78 -14.75 -17.49
N TYR A 476 -9.96 -14.14 -17.52
CA TYR A 476 -11.25 -14.84 -17.51
C TYR A 476 -11.53 -15.61 -18.83
N ASP A 477 -10.85 -15.24 -19.92
CA ASP A 477 -11.02 -15.86 -21.24
C ASP A 477 -9.94 -16.93 -21.51
N SER A 478 -9.03 -17.13 -20.57
CA SER A 478 -7.95 -18.12 -20.69
C SER A 478 -8.46 -19.55 -20.60
N GLU A 479 -7.75 -20.48 -21.25
CA GLU A 479 -8.13 -21.91 -21.24
C GLU A 479 -8.04 -22.52 -19.83
N ASP A 480 -7.09 -22.07 -19.02
CA ASP A 480 -6.83 -22.55 -17.66
C ASP A 480 -8.00 -22.30 -16.70
N PHE A 481 -8.74 -21.21 -16.92
CA PHE A 481 -9.89 -20.81 -16.09
C PHE A 481 -11.22 -20.95 -16.83
N LYS A 482 -11.25 -21.69 -17.93
CA LYS A 482 -12.48 -21.91 -18.69
C LYS A 482 -13.51 -22.67 -17.85
N GLY A 483 -14.61 -22.01 -17.51
CA GLY A 483 -15.68 -22.58 -16.67
C GLY A 483 -15.61 -22.17 -15.19
N SER A 484 -14.61 -21.37 -14.80
CA SER A 484 -14.63 -20.69 -13.50
C SER A 484 -15.75 -19.64 -13.45
N MET A 485 -16.18 -19.31 -12.24
CA MET A 485 -17.17 -18.25 -12.00
C MET A 485 -16.44 -16.95 -11.64
N ARG A 486 -16.91 -15.82 -12.18
CA ARG A 486 -16.41 -14.50 -11.74
C ARG A 486 -16.91 -14.20 -10.32
N ALA A 487 -16.09 -13.57 -9.49
CA ALA A 487 -16.49 -13.15 -8.16
C ALA A 487 -17.66 -12.15 -8.23
N GLN A 488 -17.50 -11.01 -8.92
CA GLN A 488 -18.62 -10.12 -9.25
C GLN A 488 -18.71 -9.80 -10.75
N GLU A 489 -19.92 -9.45 -11.18
CA GLU A 489 -20.25 -9.07 -12.56
C GLU A 489 -20.96 -7.71 -12.63
N GLN A 490 -21.22 -7.06 -11.48
CA GLN A 490 -21.98 -5.81 -11.39
C GLN A 490 -21.20 -4.62 -11.95
N ILE A 491 -19.89 -4.54 -11.72
CA ILE A 491 -19.02 -3.49 -12.25
C ILE A 491 -17.88 -4.17 -12.99
N ARG A 492 -17.88 -4.07 -14.32
CA ARG A 492 -16.86 -4.70 -15.16
C ARG A 492 -15.84 -3.68 -15.64
N LEU A 493 -14.56 -4.04 -15.50
CA LEU A 493 -13.46 -3.28 -16.11
C LEU A 493 -13.58 -3.40 -17.64
N ALA A 494 -13.41 -2.28 -18.33
CA ALA A 494 -13.50 -2.23 -19.78
C ALA A 494 -12.39 -3.07 -20.42
N SER A 495 -12.76 -3.93 -21.38
CA SER A 495 -11.82 -4.61 -22.28
C SER A 495 -11.97 -4.04 -23.70
N LYS A 496 -10.88 -4.04 -24.46
CA LYS A 496 -10.82 -3.65 -25.87
C LYS A 496 -11.78 -4.44 -26.75
N GLN A 497 -12.03 -5.71 -26.41
CA GLN A 497 -12.94 -6.55 -27.18
C GLN A 497 -14.40 -6.10 -27.04
N GLU A 498 -14.79 -5.53 -25.90
CA GLU A 498 -16.16 -5.02 -25.69
C GLU A 498 -16.36 -3.61 -26.27
N THR A 499 -15.30 -2.81 -26.42
CA THR A 499 -15.36 -1.47 -27.04
C THR A 499 -15.37 -1.52 -28.57
N HIS A 500 -14.70 -2.50 -29.18
CA HIS A 500 -14.72 -2.69 -30.64
C HIS A 500 -15.98 -3.43 -31.10
N LYS A 501 -17.11 -2.73 -31.25
CA LYS A 501 -18.16 -3.18 -32.18
C LYS A 501 -17.74 -2.85 -33.61
N PRO A 502 -17.49 -3.84 -34.49
CA PRO A 502 -17.14 -3.58 -35.87
C PRO A 502 -18.42 -3.26 -36.65
N ALA A 503 -18.94 -2.05 -36.49
CA ALA A 503 -20.05 -1.54 -37.28
C ALA A 503 -19.62 -0.33 -38.11
N THR A 504 -18.39 -0.35 -38.63
CA THR A 504 -17.90 0.69 -39.54
C THR A 504 -17.60 0.08 -40.90
N ASP A 505 -18.33 0.56 -41.90
CA ASP A 505 -18.22 0.14 -43.30
C ASP A 505 -16.79 0.40 -43.81
N LYS A 506 -16.12 -0.62 -44.33
CA LYS A 506 -14.70 -0.57 -44.74
C LYS A 506 -14.48 0.36 -45.95
N HIS A 507 -15.55 0.78 -46.61
CA HIS A 507 -15.53 1.61 -47.81
C HIS A 507 -15.60 3.11 -47.53
N VAL A 508 -15.73 3.52 -46.27
CA VAL A 508 -15.82 4.93 -45.86
C VAL A 508 -14.59 5.30 -45.03
N MET A 509 -13.92 6.42 -45.37
CA MET A 509 -12.90 6.99 -44.48
C MET A 509 -13.60 7.53 -43.23
N HIS A 510 -13.35 6.88 -42.10
CA HIS A 510 -13.81 7.36 -40.79
C HIS A 510 -12.79 8.35 -40.22
N ARG A 511 -13.26 9.26 -39.38
CA ARG A 511 -12.39 10.08 -38.54
C ARG A 511 -11.52 9.14 -37.71
N PHE A 512 -10.21 9.41 -37.60
CA PHE A 512 -9.36 8.72 -36.65
C PHE A 512 -9.93 8.92 -35.24
N GLU A 513 -10.52 7.88 -34.70
CA GLU A 513 -10.89 7.79 -33.29
C GLU A 513 -9.67 7.22 -32.57
N ASP A 514 -9.23 7.89 -31.50
CA ASP A 514 -8.16 7.37 -30.66
C ASP A 514 -8.58 5.97 -30.14
N GLU A 515 -7.67 4.99 -30.21
CA GLU A 515 -7.95 3.64 -29.72
C GLU A 515 -8.36 3.70 -28.24
N SER A 516 -9.53 3.15 -27.90
CA SER A 516 -9.94 3.02 -26.50
C SER A 516 -9.02 2.02 -25.80
N PHE A 517 -8.28 2.45 -24.78
CA PHE A 517 -7.49 1.56 -23.95
C PHE A 517 -8.39 0.85 -22.92
N GLY A 518 -8.29 -0.47 -22.84
CA GLY A 518 -8.88 -1.27 -21.77
C GLY A 518 -7.85 -1.55 -20.68
N TRP A 519 -8.27 -2.31 -19.67
CA TRP A 519 -7.40 -2.75 -18.56
C TRP A 519 -6.58 -3.99 -18.92
N GLU A 520 -6.21 -4.18 -20.19
CA GLU A 520 -5.43 -5.34 -20.62
C GLU A 520 -4.08 -5.38 -19.91
N GLY A 521 -3.73 -6.56 -19.38
CA GLY A 521 -2.50 -6.74 -18.62
C GLY A 521 -2.60 -6.28 -17.17
N GLY A 522 -3.77 -5.83 -16.69
CA GLY A 522 -4.06 -5.58 -15.28
C GLY A 522 -4.12 -4.10 -14.88
N PHE A 523 -4.13 -3.86 -13.57
CA PHE A 523 -4.16 -2.52 -12.98
C PHE A 523 -2.76 -1.89 -12.95
N PHE A 524 -2.63 -0.70 -13.52
CA PHE A 524 -1.40 0.09 -13.49
C PHE A 524 -1.68 1.47 -12.89
N ALA A 525 -0.85 1.90 -11.93
CA ALA A 525 -0.97 3.19 -11.27
C ALA A 525 -1.02 4.37 -12.26
N ALA A 526 -0.20 4.33 -13.30
CA ALA A 526 -0.17 5.38 -14.32
C ALA A 526 -1.50 5.50 -15.07
N MET A 527 -2.20 4.39 -15.34
CA MET A 527 -3.52 4.46 -15.97
C MET A 527 -4.54 5.06 -15.00
N PHE A 528 -4.55 4.59 -13.76
CA PHE A 528 -5.45 5.10 -12.71
C PHE A 528 -5.34 6.61 -12.51
N TRP A 529 -4.11 7.14 -12.42
CA TRP A 529 -3.89 8.57 -12.26
C TRP A 529 -4.27 9.41 -13.48
N ASN A 530 -4.22 8.82 -14.68
CA ASN A 530 -4.61 9.49 -15.92
C ASN A 530 -6.11 9.33 -16.28
N LEU A 531 -6.91 8.61 -15.48
CA LEU A 531 -8.34 8.45 -15.73
C LEU A 531 -9.09 9.78 -15.80
N GLY A 532 -9.86 9.97 -16.88
CA GLY A 532 -10.69 11.15 -17.09
C GLY A 532 -9.93 12.42 -17.50
N LEU A 533 -8.63 12.33 -17.79
CA LEU A 533 -7.90 13.41 -18.45
C LEU A 533 -8.12 13.35 -19.97
N SER A 534 -8.39 14.49 -20.60
CA SER A 534 -8.44 14.56 -22.06
C SER A 534 -7.03 14.41 -22.67
N SER A 535 -6.94 13.82 -23.87
CA SER A 535 -5.68 13.64 -24.62
C SER A 535 -4.84 14.94 -24.76
N MET A 536 -5.51 16.10 -24.86
CA MET A 536 -4.84 17.42 -24.89
C MET A 536 -4.33 17.91 -23.52
N SER A 537 -4.94 17.48 -22.41
CA SER A 537 -4.47 17.82 -21.07
C SER A 537 -3.34 16.91 -20.60
N ALA A 538 -3.33 15.65 -21.02
CA ALA A 538 -2.33 14.69 -20.58
C ALA A 538 -0.92 14.93 -21.14
N SER A 539 -0.80 15.42 -22.38
CA SER A 539 0.47 15.85 -22.97
C SER A 539 1.11 17.03 -22.21
N ASN A 540 0.27 17.85 -21.55
CA ASN A 540 0.70 18.94 -20.67
C ASN A 540 0.77 18.54 -19.17
N ALA A 541 0.13 17.43 -18.78
CA ALA A 541 0.09 16.93 -17.40
C ALA A 541 1.37 16.21 -16.96
N ALA A 542 2.28 15.89 -17.90
CA ALA A 542 3.62 15.39 -17.59
C ALA A 542 4.53 16.42 -16.89
N THR A 543 4.04 17.64 -16.63
CA THR A 543 4.70 18.58 -15.72
C THR A 543 4.09 18.46 -14.32
N ALA A 544 4.95 18.24 -13.32
CA ALA A 544 4.57 18.04 -11.91
C ALA A 544 3.63 19.10 -11.31
N LYS A 545 3.48 20.26 -11.96
CA LYS A 545 2.56 21.34 -11.59
C LYS A 545 1.07 21.01 -11.78
N ASN A 546 0.71 20.07 -12.67
CA ASN A 546 -0.70 19.73 -12.92
C ASN A 546 -1.24 18.59 -12.05
N MET A 547 -0.39 17.90 -11.28
CA MET A 547 -0.81 16.95 -10.24
C MET A 547 -1.48 17.63 -9.03
N GLN A 548 -1.39 18.96 -8.94
CA GLN A 548 -1.99 19.77 -7.86
C GLN A 548 -3.41 20.24 -8.15
N LEU A 549 -3.95 19.98 -9.34
CA LEU A 549 -5.36 20.27 -9.63
C LEU A 549 -6.23 19.12 -9.10
N ALA A 550 -7.19 19.47 -8.23
CA ALA A 550 -8.15 18.50 -7.72
C ALA A 550 -8.87 17.80 -8.89
N PRO A 551 -8.98 16.46 -8.87
CA PRO A 551 -9.63 15.71 -9.94
C PRO A 551 -11.10 16.15 -10.11
N SER A 552 -11.60 16.09 -11.35
CA SER A 552 -13.00 16.37 -11.63
C SER A 552 -13.91 15.36 -10.90
N ALA A 553 -15.16 15.75 -10.62
CA ALA A 553 -16.13 14.87 -9.99
C ALA A 553 -16.39 13.59 -10.83
N GLU A 554 -16.32 13.70 -12.16
CA GLU A 554 -16.46 12.55 -13.06
C GLU A 554 -15.27 11.59 -12.95
N THR A 555 -14.04 12.12 -12.90
CA THR A 555 -12.83 11.32 -12.66
C THR A 555 -12.92 10.58 -11.32
N LEU A 556 -13.30 11.27 -10.24
CA LEU A 556 -13.48 10.66 -8.93
C LEU A 556 -14.54 9.56 -8.96
N ARG A 557 -15.67 9.77 -9.65
CA ARG A 557 -16.71 8.76 -9.80
C ARG A 557 -16.21 7.51 -10.54
N LEU A 558 -15.43 7.68 -11.60
CA LEU A 558 -14.83 6.55 -12.34
C LEU A 558 -13.83 5.77 -11.49
N ARG A 559 -12.97 6.47 -10.75
CA ARG A 559 -12.04 5.85 -9.80
C ARG A 559 -12.79 5.13 -8.68
N GLY A 560 -13.87 5.71 -8.17
CA GLY A 560 -14.74 5.10 -7.18
C GLY A 560 -15.34 3.77 -7.65
N TYR A 561 -15.76 3.66 -8.92
CA TYR A 561 -16.24 2.37 -9.45
C TYR A 561 -15.15 1.28 -9.46
N ILE A 562 -13.89 1.63 -9.72
CA ILE A 562 -12.78 0.68 -9.65
C ILE A 562 -12.59 0.18 -8.20
N GLY A 563 -12.62 1.10 -7.23
CA GLY A 563 -12.56 0.76 -5.81
C GLY A 563 -13.71 -0.14 -5.37
N ARG A 564 -14.96 0.19 -5.78
CA ARG A 564 -16.16 -0.62 -5.49
C ARG A 564 -16.07 -2.02 -6.08
N ALA A 565 -15.70 -2.13 -7.36
CA ALA A 565 -15.53 -3.42 -8.02
C ALA A 565 -14.55 -4.32 -7.26
N TYR A 566 -13.38 -3.75 -6.92
CA TYR A 566 -12.33 -4.47 -6.22
C TYR A 566 -12.77 -4.92 -4.81
N MET A 567 -13.46 -4.07 -4.05
CA MET A 567 -13.96 -4.46 -2.71
C MET A 567 -15.07 -5.51 -2.78
N MET A 568 -15.96 -5.44 -3.78
CA MET A 568 -16.96 -6.49 -4.02
C MET A 568 -16.33 -7.83 -4.42
N ASP A 569 -15.31 -7.82 -5.27
CA ASP A 569 -14.55 -9.02 -5.64
C ASP A 569 -13.99 -9.71 -4.39
N LEU A 570 -13.32 -8.96 -3.52
CA LEU A 570 -12.77 -9.51 -2.27
C LEU A 570 -13.88 -9.99 -1.32
N ALA A 571 -15.00 -9.27 -1.22
CA ALA A 571 -16.12 -9.65 -0.36
C ALA A 571 -16.79 -10.95 -0.81
N VAL A 572 -16.96 -11.17 -2.12
CA VAL A 572 -17.48 -12.44 -2.64
C VAL A 572 -16.47 -13.56 -2.41
N LEU A 573 -15.19 -13.35 -2.74
CA LEU A 573 -14.17 -14.38 -2.56
C LEU A 573 -14.06 -14.83 -1.09
N ALA A 574 -14.00 -13.90 -0.14
CA ALA A 574 -13.89 -14.23 1.28
C ALA A 574 -15.13 -14.94 1.85
N ASN A 575 -16.34 -14.54 1.42
CA ASN A 575 -17.58 -15.08 2.00
C ASN A 575 -18.10 -16.34 1.29
N ALA A 576 -17.73 -16.55 0.02
CA ALA A 576 -18.18 -17.69 -0.77
C ALA A 576 -17.21 -18.87 -0.73
N SER A 577 -15.91 -18.63 -0.57
CA SER A 577 -14.88 -19.65 -0.72
C SER A 577 -14.52 -20.31 0.60
N ASP A 578 -14.25 -21.61 0.54
CA ASP A 578 -13.74 -22.40 1.66
C ASP A 578 -12.21 -22.30 1.76
N ALA A 579 -11.54 -22.16 0.62
CA ALA A 579 -10.10 -21.92 0.51
C ALA A 579 -9.80 -20.87 -0.58
N ILE A 580 -8.69 -20.15 -0.45
CA ILE A 580 -8.27 -19.09 -1.36
C ILE A 580 -6.84 -19.33 -1.85
N VAL A 581 -6.66 -19.30 -3.17
CA VAL A 581 -5.35 -19.34 -3.82
C VAL A 581 -5.01 -17.97 -4.37
N CYS A 582 -3.86 -17.42 -3.97
CA CYS A 582 -3.45 -16.09 -4.42
C CYS A 582 -1.94 -15.86 -4.29
N THR A 583 -1.47 -14.69 -4.72
CA THR A 583 -0.08 -14.26 -4.63
C THR A 583 0.11 -13.24 -3.49
N VAL A 584 0.97 -13.53 -2.52
CA VAL A 584 1.19 -12.64 -1.36
C VAL A 584 1.85 -11.32 -1.73
N SER A 585 2.45 -11.18 -2.91
CA SER A 585 2.85 -9.87 -3.46
C SER A 585 1.68 -8.89 -3.57
N ALA A 586 0.47 -9.39 -3.85
CA ALA A 586 -0.73 -8.58 -4.01
C ALA A 586 -1.39 -8.29 -2.66
N MET A 587 -1.71 -7.02 -2.41
CA MET A 587 -2.39 -6.63 -1.18
C MET A 587 -3.79 -7.26 -1.04
N GLY A 588 -4.49 -7.51 -2.15
CA GLY A 588 -5.75 -8.27 -2.14
C GLY A 588 -5.62 -9.65 -1.52
N CYS A 589 -4.54 -10.38 -1.82
CA CYS A 589 -4.27 -11.69 -1.22
C CYS A 589 -4.07 -11.59 0.30
N ARG A 590 -3.39 -10.54 0.76
CA ARG A 590 -3.17 -10.29 2.20
C ARG A 590 -4.47 -9.87 2.91
N LEU A 591 -5.29 -9.05 2.26
CA LEU A 591 -6.61 -8.66 2.78
C LEU A 591 -7.52 -9.89 2.90
N LEU A 592 -7.56 -10.76 1.89
CA LEU A 592 -8.36 -12.00 1.92
C LEU A 592 -8.01 -12.89 3.11
N ALA A 593 -6.71 -13.02 3.45
CA ALA A 593 -6.31 -13.75 4.65
C ALA A 593 -6.97 -13.15 5.91
N VAL A 594 -6.93 -11.82 6.06
CA VAL A 594 -7.57 -11.11 7.17
C VAL A 594 -9.09 -11.32 7.16
N MET A 595 -9.73 -11.26 6.00
CA MET A 595 -11.19 -11.44 5.88
C MET A 595 -11.63 -12.86 6.25
N MET A 596 -10.82 -13.89 5.94
CA MET A 596 -11.08 -15.28 6.33
C MET A 596 -10.90 -15.51 7.84
N GLY A 597 -10.11 -14.68 8.53
CA GLY A 597 -9.76 -14.84 9.94
C GLY A 597 -8.62 -15.83 10.18
N TRP A 598 -7.99 -15.74 11.35
CA TRP A 598 -6.77 -16.47 11.67
C TRP A 598 -6.95 -17.99 11.64
N GLU A 599 -8.03 -18.48 12.24
CA GLU A 599 -8.35 -19.91 12.34
C GLU A 599 -8.49 -20.54 10.95
N SER A 600 -9.24 -19.91 10.04
CA SER A 600 -9.42 -20.43 8.68
C SER A 600 -8.17 -20.22 7.82
N ALA A 601 -7.62 -19.00 7.80
CA ALA A 601 -6.52 -18.68 6.90
C ALA A 601 -5.21 -19.37 7.29
N MET A 602 -4.83 -19.30 8.57
CA MET A 602 -3.50 -19.69 9.05
C MET A 602 -3.51 -21.09 9.68
N GLU A 603 -4.44 -21.39 10.61
CA GLU A 603 -4.44 -22.67 11.33
C GLU A 603 -4.97 -23.82 10.47
N ALA A 604 -6.06 -23.60 9.73
CA ALA A 604 -6.60 -24.57 8.78
C ALA A 604 -5.90 -24.55 7.41
N HIS A 605 -4.95 -23.64 7.20
CA HIS A 605 -4.19 -23.47 5.96
C HIS A 605 -5.07 -23.24 4.71
N ASN A 606 -6.25 -22.64 4.87
CA ASN A 606 -7.16 -22.37 3.74
C ASN A 606 -6.74 -21.14 2.92
N TRP A 607 -5.81 -20.32 3.42
CA TRP A 607 -5.17 -19.26 2.63
C TRP A 607 -3.86 -19.78 2.03
N VAL A 608 -3.83 -19.97 0.71
CA VAL A 608 -2.74 -20.62 -0.02
C VAL A 608 -2.00 -19.62 -0.89
N ASN A 609 -0.78 -19.28 -0.46
CA ASN A 609 0.15 -18.49 -1.27
C ASN A 609 0.87 -19.35 -2.32
N VAL A 610 0.88 -18.91 -3.57
CA VAL A 610 1.67 -19.51 -4.66
C VAL A 610 2.92 -18.70 -5.03
N ASP A 611 3.12 -17.54 -4.41
CA ASP A 611 4.26 -16.65 -4.62
C ASP A 611 5.39 -17.00 -3.63
N GLY A 612 6.09 -18.10 -3.88
CA GLY A 612 7.25 -18.53 -3.08
C GLY A 612 6.96 -18.92 -1.62
N PRO A 613 8.02 -19.10 -0.79
CA PRO A 613 7.89 -19.56 0.60
C PRO A 613 7.54 -18.44 1.59
N TYR A 614 6.97 -17.33 1.11
CA TYR A 614 6.68 -16.17 1.95
C TYR A 614 5.34 -16.35 2.67
N GLY A 615 5.32 -16.07 3.98
CA GLY A 615 4.11 -16.04 4.79
C GLY A 615 3.33 -14.73 4.62
N TRP A 616 2.19 -14.64 5.31
CA TRP A 616 1.41 -13.42 5.35
C TRP A 616 2.22 -12.26 5.94
N THR A 617 2.07 -11.07 5.35
CA THR A 617 2.65 -9.84 5.86
C THR A 617 1.58 -8.76 5.76
N GLY A 618 1.23 -8.11 6.87
CA GLY A 618 0.18 -7.09 6.88
C GLY A 618 0.63 -5.82 6.16
N MET A 619 1.42 -4.98 6.84
CA MET A 619 1.92 -3.72 6.30
C MET A 619 3.29 -3.89 5.62
N SER A 620 3.42 -3.44 4.38
CA SER A 620 4.71 -3.26 3.72
C SER A 620 5.18 -1.83 3.93
N PHE A 621 6.32 -1.65 4.60
CA PHE A 621 6.89 -0.34 4.93
C PHE A 621 8.25 -0.11 4.29
#